data_AF-A0A511WSP8-F1
#
_entry.id   AF-A0A511WSP8-F1
#
_cell.length_a   1.000
_cell.length_b   1.000
_cell.length_c   1.000
_cell.angle_alpha   90.00
_cell.angle_beta   90.00
_cell.angle_gamma   90.00
#
_symmetry.space_group_name_H-M   'P 1'
#
loop_
_entity.id
_entity.type
_entity.pdbx_description
1 polymer ?
#
loop_
_entity_poly.entity_id
_entity_poly.type
_entity_poly.pdbx_seq_one_letter_code
_entity_poly.pdbx_strand_id
1 'polypeptide(L)'
;MERFIRSDQYHFIKNQAHSLLNGHMTTNDASVTQALQSITNEKVLDLFTELSPEQEQLIAQASDVKDETDAILYFSRLKQYVVPFPKLSESDIKTLFPKVKKLRVPTIPDEEWAELSYIGWNGASANRKYIITTVDGELTGVYGHYKPFQQKSICSICHEHEKVGMFTATFKGKNDEETISRGNYICHNSKKCNENIQSREPLESFIKRMKA
;
A
#
# COMPACT_ATOMS: atom_id res chain seq x y z
N MET A 1 -6.26 22.34 -8.56
CA MET A 1 -6.63 21.58 -7.35
C MET A 1 -5.35 21.14 -6.65
N GLU A 2 -5.34 21.16 -5.32
CA GLU A 2 -4.24 20.61 -4.52
C GLU A 2 -4.27 19.07 -4.50
N ARG A 3 -3.21 18.45 -3.97
CA ARG A 3 -3.15 16.99 -3.79
C ARG A 3 -3.94 16.61 -2.54
N PHE A 4 -4.86 15.67 -2.67
CA PHE A 4 -5.79 15.27 -1.60
C PHE A 4 -5.99 13.74 -1.50
N ILE A 5 -5.52 12.98 -2.49
CA ILE A 5 -5.72 11.54 -2.56
C ILE A 5 -4.54 10.84 -1.89
N ARG A 6 -4.78 9.90 -0.98
CA ARG A 6 -3.73 9.06 -0.42
C ARG A 6 -3.41 7.88 -1.35
N SER A 7 -2.21 7.32 -1.23
CA SER A 7 -1.80 6.14 -2.02
C SER A 7 -2.77 4.96 -1.89
N ASP A 8 -3.29 4.67 -0.69
CA ASP A 8 -4.27 3.60 -0.46
C ASP A 8 -5.60 3.85 -1.19
N GLN A 9 -6.10 5.08 -1.15
CA GLN A 9 -7.31 5.50 -1.87
C GLN A 9 -7.11 5.41 -3.38
N TYR A 10 -5.96 5.87 -3.88
CA TYR A 10 -5.61 5.77 -5.30
C TYR A 10 -5.61 4.31 -5.79
N HIS A 11 -5.02 3.39 -5.04
CA HIS A 11 -5.04 1.97 -5.39
C HIS A 11 -6.43 1.34 -5.27
N PHE A 12 -7.23 1.74 -4.28
CA PHE A 12 -8.63 1.32 -4.19
C PHE A 12 -9.41 1.76 -5.45
N ILE A 13 -9.29 3.02 -5.86
CA ILE A 13 -9.96 3.55 -7.06
C ILE A 13 -9.52 2.79 -8.31
N LYS A 14 -8.20 2.54 -8.47
CA LYS A 14 -7.67 1.69 -9.54
C LYS A 14 -8.29 0.30 -9.55
N ASN A 15 -8.42 -0.31 -8.37
CA ASN A 15 -9.01 -1.63 -8.24
C ASN A 15 -10.49 -1.64 -8.67
N GLN A 16 -11.30 -0.68 -8.21
CA GLN A 16 -12.71 -0.58 -8.60
C GLN A 16 -12.89 -0.33 -10.10
N ALA A 17 -12.09 0.56 -10.70
CA ALA A 17 -12.12 0.83 -12.14
C ALA A 17 -11.72 -0.41 -12.97
N HIS A 18 -10.70 -1.17 -12.55
CA HIS A 18 -10.37 -2.45 -13.21
C HIS A 18 -11.47 -3.51 -13.03
N SER A 19 -12.12 -3.57 -11.86
CA SER A 19 -13.26 -4.47 -11.64
C SER A 19 -14.42 -4.12 -12.57
N LEU A 20 -14.70 -2.82 -12.78
CA LEU A 20 -15.70 -2.35 -13.73
C LEU A 20 -15.35 -2.76 -15.17
N LEU A 21 -14.10 -2.54 -15.58
CA LEU A 21 -13.58 -2.92 -16.90
C LEU A 21 -13.74 -4.43 -17.16
N ASN A 22 -13.36 -5.27 -16.21
CA ASN A 22 -13.57 -6.72 -16.30
C ASN A 22 -15.07 -7.09 -16.37
N GLY A 23 -15.92 -6.31 -15.68
CA GLY A 23 -17.37 -6.41 -15.81
C GLY A 23 -17.83 -6.18 -17.25
N HIS A 24 -17.39 -5.09 -17.89
CA HIS A 24 -17.70 -4.80 -19.30
C HIS A 24 -17.25 -5.89 -20.26
N MET A 25 -16.16 -6.61 -19.95
CA MET A 25 -15.69 -7.72 -20.79
C MET A 25 -16.49 -9.03 -20.60
N THR A 26 -17.22 -9.17 -19.49
CA THR A 26 -17.88 -10.43 -19.11
C THR A 26 -19.40 -10.41 -19.28
N THR A 27 -20.00 -9.24 -19.48
CA THR A 27 -21.43 -9.08 -19.73
C THR A 27 -21.72 -8.01 -20.78
N ASN A 28 -22.74 -8.25 -21.60
CA ASN A 28 -23.29 -7.26 -22.56
C ASN A 28 -24.63 -6.69 -22.08
N ASP A 29 -25.08 -7.04 -20.87
CA ASP A 29 -26.35 -6.58 -20.31
C ASP A 29 -26.21 -5.13 -19.83
N ALA A 30 -27.04 -4.24 -20.39
CA ALA A 30 -27.01 -2.81 -20.08
C ALA A 30 -27.41 -2.50 -18.63
N SER A 31 -28.34 -3.26 -18.06
CA SER A 31 -28.78 -3.08 -16.67
C SER A 31 -27.68 -3.50 -15.67
N VAL A 32 -26.99 -4.61 -15.96
CA VAL A 32 -25.84 -5.06 -15.15
C VAL A 32 -24.71 -4.05 -15.23
N THR A 33 -24.41 -3.56 -16.44
CA THR A 33 -23.39 -2.52 -16.67
C THR A 33 -23.70 -1.26 -15.86
N GLN A 34 -24.92 -0.77 -15.91
CA GLN A 34 -25.34 0.44 -15.16
C GLN A 34 -25.26 0.23 -13.64
N ALA A 35 -25.61 -0.97 -13.16
CA ALA A 35 -25.48 -1.32 -11.75
C ALA A 35 -24.00 -1.32 -11.32
N LEU A 36 -23.10 -1.92 -12.11
CA LEU A 36 -21.66 -1.92 -11.83
C LEU A 36 -21.09 -0.50 -11.80
N GLN A 37 -21.47 0.36 -12.73
CA GLN A 37 -21.05 1.77 -12.73
C GLN A 37 -21.51 2.50 -11.47
N SER A 38 -22.78 2.33 -11.09
CA SER A 38 -23.36 2.96 -9.91
C SER A 38 -22.66 2.50 -8.62
N ILE A 39 -22.41 1.19 -8.47
CA ILE A 39 -21.70 0.62 -7.34
C ILE A 39 -20.24 1.10 -7.29
N THR A 40 -19.56 1.17 -8.44
CA THR A 40 -18.20 1.70 -8.52
C THR A 40 -18.16 3.14 -8.05
N ASN A 41 -19.08 3.98 -8.54
CA ASN A 41 -19.16 5.39 -8.17
C ASN A 41 -19.38 5.58 -6.66
N GLU A 42 -20.38 4.90 -6.09
CA GLU A 42 -20.66 4.91 -4.64
C GLU A 42 -19.41 4.56 -3.83
N LYS A 43 -18.77 3.42 -4.14
CA LYS A 43 -17.57 2.95 -3.43
C LYS A 43 -16.40 3.91 -3.47
N VAL A 44 -16.14 4.56 -4.62
CA VAL A 44 -14.99 5.47 -4.73
C VAL A 44 -15.25 6.81 -4.06
N LEU A 45 -16.49 7.29 -4.04
CA LEU A 45 -16.88 8.53 -3.36
C LEU A 45 -16.87 8.34 -1.84
N ASP A 46 -17.34 7.19 -1.34
CA ASP A 46 -17.34 6.84 0.09
C ASP A 46 -15.95 6.78 0.74
N LEU A 47 -14.88 6.76 -0.06
CA LEU A 47 -13.50 6.87 0.45
C LEU A 47 -13.18 8.22 1.09
N PHE A 48 -13.98 9.25 0.80
CA PHE A 48 -13.72 10.62 1.16
C PHE A 48 -14.85 11.16 2.04
N THR A 49 -14.48 11.78 3.16
CA THR A 49 -15.45 12.42 4.07
C THR A 49 -16.01 13.71 3.47
N GLU A 50 -15.17 14.45 2.76
CA GLU A 50 -15.52 15.71 2.10
C GLU A 50 -14.76 15.81 0.77
N LEU A 51 -15.47 16.24 -0.27
CA LEU A 51 -14.93 16.55 -1.59
C LEU A 51 -15.48 17.90 -2.04
N SER A 52 -14.63 18.72 -2.66
CA SER A 52 -15.12 19.85 -3.47
C SER A 52 -15.82 19.33 -4.73
N PRO A 53 -16.72 20.10 -5.37
CA PRO A 53 -17.40 19.69 -6.59
C PRO A 53 -16.45 19.22 -7.70
N GLU A 54 -15.29 19.88 -7.85
CA GLU A 54 -14.28 19.51 -8.85
C GLU A 54 -13.57 18.19 -8.51
N GLN A 55 -13.32 17.93 -7.23
CA GLN A 55 -12.74 16.67 -6.77
C GLN A 55 -13.74 15.53 -6.91
N GLU A 56 -15.00 15.73 -6.52
CA GLU A 56 -16.07 14.76 -6.70
C GLU A 56 -16.22 14.37 -8.17
N GLN A 57 -16.27 15.36 -9.06
CA GLN A 57 -16.33 15.11 -10.50
C GLN A 57 -15.10 14.33 -11.01
N LEU A 58 -13.91 14.60 -10.49
CA LEU A 58 -12.71 13.86 -10.83
C LEU A 58 -12.79 12.40 -10.37
N ILE A 59 -13.22 12.14 -9.14
CA ILE A 59 -13.29 10.78 -8.57
C ILE A 59 -14.40 9.96 -9.25
N ALA A 60 -15.55 10.58 -9.52
CA ALA A 60 -16.70 9.94 -10.14
C ALA A 60 -16.40 9.39 -11.55
N GLN A 61 -15.41 9.96 -12.26
CA GLN A 61 -14.97 9.44 -13.57
C GLN A 61 -14.44 8.00 -13.52
N ALA A 62 -14.17 7.44 -12.34
CA ALA A 62 -13.87 6.02 -12.19
C ALA A 62 -14.99 5.12 -12.75
N SER A 63 -16.26 5.54 -12.67
CA SER A 63 -17.39 4.78 -13.23
C SER A 63 -17.58 4.95 -14.74
N ASP A 64 -16.84 5.88 -15.36
CA ASP A 64 -16.92 6.16 -16.80
C ASP A 64 -15.87 5.40 -17.61
N VAL A 65 -14.98 4.63 -16.94
CA VAL A 65 -13.93 3.84 -17.58
C VAL A 65 -14.53 2.68 -18.36
N LYS A 66 -14.38 2.69 -19.70
CA LYS A 66 -14.97 1.68 -20.59
C LYS A 66 -13.95 0.68 -21.11
N ASP A 67 -12.72 1.12 -21.32
CA ASP A 67 -11.63 0.30 -21.85
C ASP A 67 -10.28 0.59 -21.16
N GLU A 68 -9.25 -0.17 -21.54
CA GLU A 68 -7.90 -0.01 -21.01
C GLU A 68 -7.28 1.37 -21.30
N THR A 69 -7.63 1.99 -22.43
CA THR A 69 -7.13 3.32 -22.80
C THR A 69 -7.71 4.36 -21.85
N ASP A 70 -9.02 4.31 -21.60
CA ASP A 70 -9.69 5.16 -20.63
C ASP A 70 -9.08 5.00 -19.23
N ALA A 71 -8.83 3.76 -18.81
CA ALA A 71 -8.22 3.46 -17.51
C ALA A 71 -6.84 4.10 -17.37
N ILE A 72 -5.96 3.93 -18.37
CA ILE A 72 -4.60 4.51 -18.37
C ILE A 72 -4.66 6.04 -18.28
N LEU A 73 -5.51 6.68 -19.09
CA LEU A 73 -5.66 8.14 -19.10
C LEU A 73 -6.20 8.65 -17.77
N TYR A 74 -7.23 7.98 -17.23
CA TYR A 74 -7.83 8.32 -15.95
C TYR A 74 -6.83 8.21 -14.81
N PHE A 75 -6.13 7.08 -14.68
CA PHE A 75 -5.15 6.88 -13.59
C PHE A 75 -3.98 7.85 -13.69
N SER A 76 -3.50 8.15 -14.90
CA SER A 76 -2.44 9.13 -15.12
C SER A 76 -2.85 10.53 -14.64
N ARG A 77 -4.10 10.94 -14.92
CA ARG A 77 -4.66 12.21 -14.40
C ARG A 77 -4.81 12.16 -12.89
N LEU A 78 -5.38 11.08 -12.35
CA LEU A 78 -5.63 10.91 -10.92
C LEU A 78 -4.34 10.96 -10.10
N LYS A 79 -3.26 10.33 -10.61
CA LYS A 79 -1.95 10.27 -9.96
C LYS A 79 -1.36 11.66 -9.65
N GLN A 80 -1.71 12.68 -10.43
CA GLN A 80 -1.22 14.06 -10.21
C GLN A 80 -1.73 14.67 -8.90
N TYR A 81 -2.88 14.18 -8.41
CA TYR A 81 -3.54 14.63 -7.19
C TYR A 81 -3.27 13.75 -5.97
N VAL A 82 -2.38 12.75 -6.12
CA VAL A 82 -1.95 11.89 -5.02
C VAL A 82 -0.90 12.59 -4.18
N VAL A 83 -1.11 12.60 -2.86
CA VAL A 83 -0.14 13.07 -1.87
C VAL A 83 0.97 12.02 -1.78
N PRO A 84 2.20 12.32 -2.23
CA PRO A 84 3.27 11.34 -2.22
C PRO A 84 3.72 11.03 -0.79
N PHE A 85 4.24 9.82 -0.59
CA PHE A 85 4.90 9.46 0.66
C PHE A 85 6.05 10.44 0.94
N PRO A 86 6.26 10.88 2.20
CA PRO A 86 7.32 11.82 2.53
C PRO A 86 8.68 11.34 2.02
N LYS A 87 9.36 12.17 1.22
CA LYS A 87 10.72 11.84 0.76
C LYS A 87 11.64 11.77 1.98
N LEU A 88 12.37 10.66 2.09
CA LEU A 88 13.33 10.43 3.17
C LEU A 88 14.75 10.45 2.62
N SER A 89 15.64 11.16 3.31
CA SER A 89 17.07 11.05 3.06
C SER A 89 17.63 9.74 3.62
N GLU A 90 18.83 9.34 3.15
CA GLU A 90 19.53 8.19 3.73
C GLU A 90 19.81 8.39 5.24
N SER A 91 20.07 9.64 5.67
CA SER A 91 20.21 9.99 7.09
C SER A 91 18.93 9.74 7.88
N ASP A 92 17.77 10.17 7.38
CA ASP A 92 16.48 9.97 8.05
C ASP A 92 16.17 8.47 8.21
N ILE A 93 16.52 7.68 7.20
CA ILE A 93 16.32 6.23 7.26
C ILE A 93 17.27 5.58 8.29
N LYS A 94 18.51 6.05 8.39
CA LYS A 94 19.47 5.52 9.38
C LYS A 94 19.06 5.81 10.82
N THR A 95 18.45 6.97 11.10
CA THR A 95 17.99 7.30 12.46
C THR A 95 16.85 6.40 12.93
N LEU A 96 16.04 5.87 12.01
CA LEU A 96 15.00 4.87 12.31
C LEU A 96 15.57 3.48 12.70
N PHE A 97 16.83 3.20 12.35
CA PHE A 97 17.46 1.90 12.58
C PHE A 97 18.84 2.01 13.26
N PRO A 98 18.95 2.63 14.45
CA PRO A 98 20.23 2.94 15.09
C PRO A 98 21.05 1.70 15.47
N LYS A 99 20.38 0.56 15.65
CA LYS A 99 21.02 -0.73 15.99
C LYS A 99 21.60 -1.46 14.75
N VAL A 100 21.42 -0.93 13.55
CA VAL A 100 21.82 -1.58 12.29
C VAL A 100 23.04 -0.88 11.69
N LYS A 101 24.23 -1.36 12.07
CA LYS A 101 25.53 -0.73 11.72
C LYS A 101 25.85 -0.64 10.21
N LYS A 102 25.27 -1.51 9.38
CA LYS A 102 25.53 -1.58 7.92
C LYS A 102 24.22 -1.61 7.13
N LEU A 103 23.34 -0.64 7.40
CA LEU A 103 22.09 -0.50 6.66
C LEU A 103 22.38 -0.08 5.22
N ARG A 104 21.96 -0.89 4.25
CA ARG A 104 21.92 -0.51 2.83
C ARG A 104 20.50 -0.08 2.51
N VAL A 105 20.35 1.20 2.17
CA VAL A 105 19.07 1.80 1.79
C VAL A 105 18.93 1.69 0.27
N PRO A 106 17.82 1.18 -0.27
CA PRO A 106 17.58 1.15 -1.70
C PRO A 106 17.28 2.56 -2.22
N THR A 107 17.68 2.84 -3.46
CA THR A 107 17.20 4.03 -4.18
C THR A 107 15.75 3.81 -4.61
N ILE A 108 14.89 4.78 -4.35
CA ILE A 108 13.48 4.76 -4.76
C ILE A 108 13.32 5.77 -5.91
N PRO A 109 12.89 5.33 -7.10
CA PRO A 109 12.63 6.22 -8.23
C PRO A 109 11.60 7.30 -7.87
N ASP A 110 11.77 8.50 -8.43
CA ASP A 110 10.94 9.66 -8.08
C ASP A 110 9.45 9.44 -8.38
N GLU A 111 9.15 8.70 -9.44
CA GLU A 111 7.81 8.34 -9.89
C GLU A 111 7.07 7.34 -8.99
N GLU A 112 7.80 6.63 -8.11
CA GLU A 112 7.22 5.62 -7.23
C GLU A 112 6.66 6.21 -5.94
N TRP A 113 7.15 7.36 -5.48
CA TRP A 113 6.76 7.95 -4.18
C TRP A 113 5.26 8.25 -4.06
N ALA A 114 4.59 8.54 -5.18
CA ALA A 114 3.13 8.76 -5.20
C ALA A 114 2.33 7.48 -4.89
N GLU A 115 2.90 6.30 -5.14
CA GLU A 115 2.21 5.01 -4.98
C GLU A 115 2.69 4.25 -3.74
N LEU A 116 3.38 4.93 -2.81
CA LEU A 116 3.84 4.31 -1.57
C LEU A 116 2.91 4.63 -0.40
N SER A 117 2.41 3.58 0.24
CA SER A 117 1.90 3.61 1.62
C SER A 117 2.99 3.27 2.64
N TYR A 118 4.05 2.56 2.20
CA TYR A 118 5.22 2.26 3.01
C TYR A 118 6.46 2.01 2.13
N ILE A 119 7.64 2.21 2.70
CA ILE A 119 8.92 1.81 2.09
C ILE A 119 9.29 0.45 2.66
N GLY A 120 9.60 -0.53 1.81
CA GLY A 120 10.05 -1.84 2.28
C GLY A 120 11.08 -2.47 1.37
N TRP A 121 12.09 -3.12 1.96
CA TRP A 121 13.13 -3.80 1.20
C TRP A 121 13.73 -4.98 1.94
N ASN A 122 14.26 -5.93 1.16
CA ASN A 122 14.96 -7.09 1.68
C ASN A 122 16.46 -6.76 1.76
N GLY A 123 17.08 -6.97 2.92
CA GLY A 123 18.50 -6.76 3.13
C GLY A 123 19.35 -7.84 2.47
N ALA A 124 20.44 -7.44 1.80
CA ALA A 124 21.26 -8.30 0.95
C ALA A 124 21.95 -9.49 1.63
N SER A 125 22.17 -9.45 2.95
CA SER A 125 23.11 -10.39 3.61
C SER A 125 22.59 -11.04 4.90
N ALA A 126 21.30 -10.89 5.25
CA ALA A 126 20.85 -11.27 6.59
C ALA A 126 19.45 -11.88 6.68
N ASN A 127 18.80 -12.24 5.56
CA ASN A 127 17.38 -12.62 5.56
C ASN A 127 16.57 -11.64 6.42
N ARG A 128 16.76 -10.33 6.18
CA ARG A 128 16.05 -9.28 6.90
C ARG A 128 15.16 -8.53 5.94
N LYS A 129 14.00 -8.09 6.41
CA LYS A 129 13.20 -7.09 5.73
C LYS A 129 13.11 -5.86 6.63
N TYR A 130 13.18 -4.69 6.02
CA TYR A 130 12.99 -3.39 6.65
C TYR A 130 11.70 -2.80 6.10
N ILE A 131 10.94 -2.15 6.97
CA ILE A 131 9.67 -1.49 6.65
C ILE A 131 9.67 -0.12 7.33
N ILE A 132 9.30 0.92 6.60
CA ILE A 132 9.08 2.27 7.12
C ILE A 132 7.70 2.73 6.66
N THR A 133 6.87 3.21 7.57
CA THR A 133 5.59 3.86 7.26
C THR A 133 5.26 4.88 8.33
N THR A 134 4.14 5.56 8.20
CA THR A 134 3.60 6.47 9.22
C THR A 134 2.53 5.75 10.02
N VAL A 135 2.66 5.77 11.34
CA VAL A 135 1.67 5.21 12.28
C VAL A 135 1.27 6.33 13.23
N ASP A 136 -0.03 6.61 13.35
CA ASP A 136 -0.56 7.69 14.20
C ASP A 136 0.10 9.07 13.92
N GLY A 137 0.47 9.32 12.66
CA GLY A 137 1.15 10.55 12.22
C GLY A 137 2.68 10.55 12.37
N GLU A 138 3.27 9.53 13.00
CA GLU A 138 4.71 9.44 13.23
C GLU A 138 5.42 8.46 12.30
N LEU A 139 6.57 8.87 11.77
CA LEU A 139 7.41 8.01 10.94
C LEU A 139 8.02 6.89 11.77
N THR A 140 7.69 5.65 11.43
CA THR A 140 8.06 4.45 12.18
C THR A 140 8.78 3.44 11.30
N GLY A 141 9.97 3.02 11.73
CA GLY A 141 10.71 1.90 11.15
C GLY A 141 10.56 0.61 11.96
N VAL A 142 10.38 -0.52 11.28
CA VAL A 142 10.50 -1.87 11.85
C VAL A 142 11.40 -2.73 10.97
N TYR A 143 12.12 -3.65 11.58
CA TYR A 143 12.90 -4.64 10.86
C TYR A 143 12.83 -5.98 11.57
N GLY A 144 13.01 -7.05 10.80
CA GLY A 144 12.86 -8.41 11.30
C GLY A 144 13.50 -9.42 10.37
N HIS A 145 13.62 -10.64 10.85
CA HIS A 145 13.96 -11.77 10.00
C HIS A 145 12.86 -11.98 8.96
N TYR A 146 13.23 -12.36 7.75
CA TYR A 146 12.32 -12.64 6.65
C TYR A 146 12.73 -13.95 5.99
N LYS A 147 11.86 -14.96 6.10
CA LYS A 147 12.05 -16.27 5.46
C LYS A 147 11.05 -16.40 4.31
N PRO A 148 11.50 -16.42 3.04
CA PRO A 148 10.60 -16.64 1.90
C PRO A 148 9.79 -17.92 2.06
N PHE A 149 8.51 -17.85 1.70
CA PHE A 149 7.64 -19.02 1.62
C PHE A 149 7.60 -19.51 0.17
N GLN A 150 7.59 -20.83 -0.04
CA GLN A 150 7.69 -21.41 -1.39
C GLN A 150 6.39 -21.27 -2.18
N GLN A 151 5.26 -21.12 -1.49
CA GLN A 151 3.94 -21.00 -2.10
C GLN A 151 3.41 -19.58 -1.94
N LYS A 152 2.40 -19.23 -2.75
CA LYS A 152 1.63 -18.01 -2.52
C LYS A 152 0.74 -18.19 -1.29
N SER A 153 0.47 -17.09 -0.59
CA SER A 153 -0.47 -17.05 0.52
C SER A 153 -0.99 -15.62 0.70
N ILE A 154 -1.90 -15.43 1.65
CA ILE A 154 -2.48 -14.12 1.95
C ILE A 154 -1.48 -13.29 2.74
N CYS A 155 -1.18 -12.09 2.25
CA CYS A 155 -0.33 -11.14 2.96
C CYS A 155 -1.11 -10.43 4.07
N SER A 156 -0.56 -10.37 5.29
CA SER A 156 -1.20 -9.66 6.42
C SER A 156 -1.15 -8.12 6.36
N ILE A 157 -0.59 -7.54 5.30
CA ILE A 157 -0.54 -6.08 5.08
C ILE A 157 -1.53 -5.68 3.99
N CYS A 158 -1.44 -6.26 2.80
CA CYS A 158 -2.33 -5.90 1.70
C CYS A 158 -3.55 -6.82 1.56
N HIS A 159 -3.63 -7.91 2.33
CA HIS A 159 -4.68 -8.94 2.28
C HIS A 159 -4.88 -9.64 0.92
N GLU A 160 -3.98 -9.42 -0.02
CA GLU A 160 -3.97 -10.10 -1.32
C GLU A 160 -3.18 -11.41 -1.30
N HIS A 161 -3.52 -12.30 -2.23
CA HIS A 161 -2.85 -13.58 -2.45
C HIS A 161 -1.58 -13.42 -3.30
N GLU A 162 -0.43 -13.40 -2.64
CA GLU A 162 0.85 -13.04 -3.26
C GLU A 162 1.98 -14.00 -2.91
N LYS A 163 3.15 -13.82 -3.55
CA LYS A 163 4.39 -14.45 -3.08
C LYS A 163 4.80 -13.81 -1.75
N VAL A 164 4.71 -14.57 -0.67
CA VAL A 164 4.96 -14.08 0.70
C VAL A 164 6.17 -14.75 1.35
N GLY A 165 6.46 -14.33 2.57
CA GLY A 165 7.41 -14.96 3.47
C GLY A 165 7.10 -14.57 4.91
N MET A 166 7.55 -15.39 5.83
CA MET A 166 7.37 -15.14 7.26
C MET A 166 8.30 -14.01 7.67
N PHE A 167 7.72 -12.86 8.03
CA PHE A 167 8.44 -11.79 8.70
C PHE A 167 8.35 -12.00 10.21
N THR A 168 9.47 -11.87 10.93
CA THR A 168 9.54 -12.00 12.38
C THR A 168 10.35 -10.86 12.98
N ALA A 169 9.69 -9.98 13.74
CA ALA A 169 10.33 -8.98 14.57
C ALA A 169 10.62 -9.56 15.96
N THR A 170 11.79 -9.23 16.51
CA THR A 170 12.24 -9.70 17.82
C THR A 170 12.66 -8.51 18.67
N PHE A 171 12.14 -8.42 19.88
CA PHE A 171 12.39 -7.33 20.82
C PHE A 171 12.43 -7.85 22.26
N LYS A 172 12.97 -7.04 23.16
CA LYS A 172 13.07 -7.38 24.59
C LYS A 172 11.69 -7.34 25.24
N GLY A 173 11.40 -8.32 26.10
CA GLY A 173 10.21 -8.37 26.94
C GLY A 173 10.30 -7.40 28.12
N LYS A 174 9.30 -7.45 29.01
CA LYS A 174 9.22 -6.57 30.21
C LYS A 174 10.35 -6.83 31.19
N ASN A 175 10.81 -8.08 31.27
CA ASN A 175 12.01 -8.46 32.00
C ASN A 175 13.15 -8.55 31.00
N ASP A 176 14.29 -7.91 31.28
CA ASP A 176 15.44 -7.75 30.35
C ASP A 176 16.04 -9.07 29.81
N GLU A 177 15.67 -10.20 30.42
CA GLU A 177 16.07 -11.56 30.04
C GLU A 177 15.10 -12.23 29.04
N GLU A 178 13.86 -11.76 28.93
CA GLU A 178 12.85 -12.35 28.05
C GLU A 178 12.93 -11.74 26.64
N THR A 179 12.82 -12.58 25.62
CA THR A 179 12.78 -12.14 24.22
C THR A 179 11.43 -12.51 23.61
N ILE A 180 10.72 -11.51 23.11
CA ILE A 180 9.44 -11.69 22.44
C ILE A 180 9.70 -11.66 20.93
N SER A 181 9.15 -12.65 20.22
CA SER A 181 9.16 -12.69 18.75
C SER A 181 7.73 -12.71 18.23
N ARG A 182 7.44 -11.80 17.30
CA ARG A 182 6.13 -11.72 16.63
C ARG A 182 6.33 -11.73 15.15
N GLY A 183 5.45 -12.41 14.43
CA GLY A 183 5.58 -12.52 12.99
C GLY A 183 4.29 -12.89 12.28
N ASN A 184 4.26 -12.60 10.98
CA ASN A 184 3.20 -13.03 10.10
C ASN A 184 3.70 -13.06 8.64
N TYR A 185 2.91 -13.65 7.75
CA TYR A 185 3.22 -13.71 6.33
C TYR A 185 2.97 -12.36 5.67
N ILE A 186 4.00 -11.81 5.02
CA ILE A 186 3.90 -10.58 4.24
C ILE A 186 4.54 -10.74 2.87
N CYS A 187 4.13 -9.91 1.91
CA CYS A 187 4.64 -9.92 0.56
C CYS A 187 6.17 -9.84 0.50
N HIS A 188 6.75 -10.63 -0.38
CA HIS A 188 8.17 -10.58 -0.66
C HIS A 188 8.56 -9.28 -1.37
N ASN A 189 7.81 -8.95 -2.42
CA ASN A 189 7.93 -7.72 -3.18
C ASN A 189 7.10 -6.61 -2.51
N SER A 190 7.78 -5.66 -1.89
CA SER A 190 7.14 -4.55 -1.20
C SER A 190 6.51 -3.52 -2.15
N LYS A 191 7.01 -3.38 -3.38
CA LYS A 191 6.36 -2.55 -4.41
C LYS A 191 4.99 -3.12 -4.78
N LYS A 192 4.95 -4.42 -5.11
CA LYS A 192 3.68 -5.10 -5.42
C LYS A 192 2.70 -5.07 -4.24
N CYS A 193 3.22 -5.17 -3.01
CA CYS A 193 2.41 -5.03 -1.81
C CYS A 193 1.79 -3.63 -1.70
N ASN A 194 2.55 -2.56 -1.96
CA ASN A 194 2.01 -1.19 -1.97
C ASN A 194 0.89 -1.03 -3.00
N GLU A 195 1.09 -1.50 -4.23
CA GLU A 195 0.07 -1.48 -5.29
C GLU A 195 -1.24 -2.19 -4.91
N ASN A 196 -1.15 -3.17 -3.99
CA ASN A 196 -2.28 -3.95 -3.51
C ASN A 196 -2.90 -3.38 -2.21
N ILE A 197 -2.30 -2.37 -1.57
CA ILE A 197 -2.85 -1.76 -0.36
C ILE A 197 -4.00 -0.83 -0.75
N GLN A 198 -5.20 -1.14 -0.27
CA GLN A 198 -6.42 -0.36 -0.50
C GLN A 198 -6.97 0.30 0.78
N SER A 199 -6.33 0.06 1.94
CA SER A 199 -6.59 0.71 3.22
C SER A 199 -5.32 0.72 4.06
N ARG A 200 -5.08 1.80 4.81
CA ARG A 200 -3.92 1.92 5.71
C ARG A 200 -4.04 1.11 7.00
N GLU A 201 -5.27 0.81 7.42
CA GLU A 201 -5.52 0.19 8.73
C GLU A 201 -4.78 -1.15 8.93
N PRO A 202 -4.77 -2.10 7.96
CA PRO A 202 -4.04 -3.35 8.14
C PRO A 202 -2.53 -3.16 8.23
N LEU A 203 -1.98 -2.23 7.44
CA LEU A 203 -0.56 -1.85 7.49
C LEU A 203 -0.20 -1.29 8.87
N GLU A 204 -0.92 -0.29 9.35
CA GLU A 204 -0.64 0.33 10.65
C GLU A 204 -0.80 -0.66 11.80
N SER A 205 -1.86 -1.48 11.75
CA SER A 205 -2.09 -2.56 12.72
C SER A 205 -0.96 -3.60 12.72
N PHE A 206 -0.45 -3.95 11.53
CA PHE A 206 0.71 -4.84 11.42
C PHE A 206 1.94 -4.23 12.09
N ILE A 207 2.24 -2.96 11.83
CA ILE A 207 3.41 -2.28 12.41
C ILE A 207 3.29 -2.17 13.93
N LYS A 208 2.13 -1.80 14.46
CA LYS A 208 1.86 -1.75 15.90
C LYS A 208 2.12 -3.11 16.56
N ARG A 209 1.65 -4.21 15.95
CA ARG A 209 1.90 -5.57 16.45
C ARG A 209 3.38 -5.98 16.46
N MET A 210 4.20 -5.47 15.53
CA MET A 210 5.62 -5.80 15.43
C MET A 210 6.52 -5.00 16.39
N LYS A 211 5.97 -3.99 17.09
CA LYS A 211 6.70 -3.17 18.09
C LYS A 211 6.21 -3.36 19.54
N ALA A 212 4.96 -3.79 19.72
CA ALA A 212 4.32 -4.01 21.01
C ALA A 212 4.70 -5.34 21.65
#